data_AF-A0A099T3E1-F1
#
_entry.id   AF-A0A099T3E1-F1
#
_cell.length_a   1.000
_cell.length_b   1.000
_cell.length_c   1.000
_cell.angle_alpha   90.00
_cell.angle_beta   90.00
_cell.angle_gamma   90.00
#
_symmetry.space_group_name_H-M   'P 1'
#
loop_
_entity.id
_entity.type
_entity.pdbx_description
1 polymer ?
#
loop_
_entity_poly.entity_id
_entity_poly.type
_entity_poly.pdbx_seq_one_letter_code
_entity_poly.pdbx_strand_id
1 'polypeptide(L)'
;MSTKKSIRKEEIIEFDNEVVDYVSEKGFVRKGKLIDYLYETHPKDSGYSKPNVEKKISKLIQRGILTTLKFEELEAYGIEETDRRSSYILPKDFSGIKNHIDFIFEGLETDNINMQKRVLDEINLYKTKYSLTPNQLDVLIQFLNSKDDELTVNILRVIYRHLINKNIKPKNEKEFLDKLRRLLKEYPHPVEKGSPIRSYIIWLLGFYNDEAVIDRLIEDAKDLDLLISVFDDYSYEFTAKLIEDHRTELFGLENELIAEGKLQNSGLIAEIRKKALTNLEKTKEDGSWSYRPE
;
A
#
# COMPACT_ATOMS: atom_id res chain seq x y z
N MET A 1 35.65 20.98 25.20
CA MET A 1 35.46 19.51 25.10
C MET A 1 34.02 19.03 25.33
N SER A 2 33.16 19.79 26.02
CA SER A 2 31.76 19.39 26.29
C SER A 2 30.83 19.44 25.05
N THR A 3 30.97 20.46 24.21
CA THR A 3 30.06 20.74 23.08
C THR A 3 30.11 19.68 21.97
N LYS A 4 31.30 19.20 21.59
CA LYS A 4 31.45 18.12 20.58
C LYS A 4 30.85 16.79 21.03
N LYS A 5 30.78 16.54 22.34
CA LYS A 5 30.20 15.31 22.89
C LYS A 5 28.67 15.36 22.91
N SER A 6 28.08 16.55 23.07
CA SER A 6 26.63 16.78 22.97
C SER A 6 26.14 16.61 21.54
N ILE A 7 26.77 17.30 20.59
CA ILE A 7 26.41 17.26 19.15
C ILE A 7 26.48 15.82 18.62
N ARG A 8 27.55 15.09 18.93
CA ARG A 8 27.71 13.69 18.50
C ARG A 8 26.67 12.75 19.14
N LYS A 9 26.13 13.09 20.32
CA LYS A 9 25.08 12.29 20.97
C LYS A 9 23.72 12.56 20.33
N GLU A 10 23.43 13.81 19.97
CA GLU A 10 22.23 14.21 19.24
C GLU A 10 22.18 13.56 17.84
N GLU A 11 23.27 13.62 17.07
CA GLU A 11 23.37 12.96 15.75
C GLU A 11 23.17 11.43 15.80
N ILE A 12 23.55 10.79 16.92
CA ILE A 12 23.32 9.35 17.12
C ILE A 12 21.85 9.08 17.41
N ILE A 13 21.22 9.91 18.25
CA ILE A 13 19.79 9.76 18.59
C ILE A 13 18.93 9.99 17.34
N GLU A 14 19.29 10.96 16.51
CA GLU A 14 18.60 11.25 15.25
C GLU A 14 18.67 10.07 14.27
N PHE A 15 19.86 9.52 14.02
CA PHE A 15 20.02 8.32 13.19
C PHE A 15 19.25 7.12 13.75
N ASP A 16 19.37 6.85 15.06
CA ASP A 16 18.71 5.71 15.69
C ASP A 16 17.19 5.81 15.53
N ASN A 17 16.61 7.00 15.74
CA ASN A 17 15.18 7.24 15.57
C ASN A 17 14.74 7.09 14.12
N GLU A 18 15.47 7.70 13.18
CA GLU A 18 15.17 7.60 11.73
C GLU A 18 15.10 6.14 11.27
N VAL A 19 16.07 5.31 11.65
CA VAL A 19 16.08 3.89 11.29
C VAL A 19 14.91 3.14 11.92
N VAL A 20 14.62 3.40 13.19
CA VAL A 20 13.51 2.72 13.89
C VAL A 20 12.17 3.12 13.29
N ASP A 21 11.96 4.41 13.01
CA ASP A 21 10.73 4.92 12.43
C ASP A 21 10.53 4.34 11.02
N TYR A 22 11.56 4.39 10.18
CA TYR A 22 11.51 3.83 8.83
C TYR A 22 11.18 2.33 8.84
N VAL A 23 11.88 1.55 9.67
CA VAL A 23 11.67 0.10 9.76
C VAL A 23 10.30 -0.22 10.37
N SER A 24 9.82 0.55 11.36
CA SER A 24 8.51 0.34 11.97
C SER A 24 7.36 0.69 11.02
N GLU A 25 7.53 1.75 10.22
CA GLU A 25 6.57 2.16 9.21
C GLU A 25 6.47 1.12 8.08
N LYS A 26 7.61 0.67 7.55
CA LYS A 26 7.67 -0.29 6.45
C LYS A 26 7.48 -1.74 6.91
N GLY A 27 7.64 -2.05 8.20
CA GLY A 27 7.46 -3.37 8.81
C GLY A 27 8.72 -4.23 8.80
N PHE A 28 9.08 -4.75 7.62
CA PHE A 28 10.31 -5.52 7.42
C PHE A 28 11.00 -5.05 6.14
N VAL A 29 12.29 -4.76 6.23
CA VAL A 29 13.04 -4.14 5.14
C VAL A 29 14.28 -4.95 4.84
N ARG A 30 14.53 -5.26 3.55
CA ARG A 30 15.79 -5.86 3.13
C ARG A 30 16.94 -4.94 3.52
N LYS A 31 17.94 -5.47 4.24
CA LYS A 31 19.05 -4.68 4.81
C LYS A 31 19.75 -3.80 3.77
N GLY A 32 19.97 -4.32 2.57
CA GLY A 32 20.54 -3.56 1.45
C GLY A 32 19.72 -2.32 1.09
N LYS A 33 18.39 -2.47 0.94
CA LYS A 33 17.49 -1.36 0.63
C LYS A 33 17.46 -0.29 1.71
N LEU A 34 17.51 -0.69 2.99
CA LEU A 34 17.61 0.27 4.09
C LEU A 34 18.92 1.07 4.03
N ILE A 35 20.04 0.41 3.74
CA ILE A 35 21.34 1.08 3.61
C ILE A 35 21.34 2.05 2.44
N ASP A 36 20.80 1.63 1.29
CA ASP A 36 20.71 2.47 0.10
C ASP A 36 19.81 3.69 0.35
N TYR A 37 18.63 3.50 0.95
CA TYR A 37 17.74 4.59 1.37
C TYR A 37 18.45 5.62 2.26
N LEU A 38 19.09 5.18 3.35
CA LEU A 38 19.77 6.10 4.27
C LEU A 38 20.96 6.82 3.61
N TYR A 39 21.64 6.17 2.66
CA TYR A 39 22.73 6.78 1.91
C TYR A 39 22.23 7.85 0.92
N GLU A 40 21.11 7.58 0.25
CA GLU A 40 20.52 8.46 -0.76
C GLU A 40 19.77 9.65 -0.14
N THR A 41 19.13 9.47 1.02
CA THR A 41 18.42 10.54 1.75
C THR A 41 19.37 11.55 2.39
N HIS A 42 20.60 11.13 2.73
CA HIS A 42 21.62 11.98 3.37
C HIS A 42 22.86 12.17 2.47
N PRO A 43 22.71 12.69 1.24
CA PRO A 43 23.83 12.84 0.34
C PRO A 43 24.72 13.97 0.86
N LYS A 44 25.98 13.63 1.16
CA LYS A 44 27.04 14.52 1.68
C LYS A 44 27.09 14.71 3.19
N ASP A 45 26.24 14.04 3.98
CA ASP A 45 26.38 14.05 5.44
C ASP A 45 27.56 13.18 5.89
N SER A 46 28.46 13.80 6.67
CA SER A 46 29.63 13.13 7.23
C SER A 46 29.18 12.06 8.24
N GLY A 47 29.06 10.81 7.79
CA GLY A 47 28.63 9.70 8.66
C GLY A 47 27.65 8.72 8.01
N TYR A 48 27.14 9.04 6.81
CA TYR A 48 26.17 8.23 6.08
C TYR A 48 26.76 7.43 4.91
N SER A 49 28.08 7.21 4.87
CA SER A 49 28.66 6.25 3.92
C SER A 49 28.14 4.84 4.19
N LYS A 50 27.98 4.01 3.14
CA LYS A 50 27.47 2.62 3.27
C LYS A 50 28.11 1.81 4.42
N PRO A 51 29.46 1.79 4.58
CA PRO A 51 30.08 1.06 5.70
C PRO A 51 29.73 1.63 7.08
N ASN A 52 29.56 2.95 7.19
CA ASN A 52 29.20 3.59 8.45
C ASN A 52 27.74 3.32 8.81
N VAL A 53 26.82 3.43 7.85
CA VAL A 53 25.40 3.08 8.02
C VAL A 53 25.27 1.63 8.47
N GLU A 54 25.96 0.70 7.77
CA GLU A 54 25.95 -0.71 8.14
C GLU A 54 26.46 -0.96 9.56
N LYS A 55 27.53 -0.26 9.96
CA LYS A 55 28.07 -0.35 11.33
C LYS A 55 27.09 0.21 12.37
N LYS A 56 26.38 1.30 12.08
CA LYS A 56 25.37 1.87 12.99
C LYS A 56 24.15 0.94 13.11
N ILE A 57 23.63 0.40 12.00
CA ILE A 57 22.57 -0.61 12.01
C ILE A 57 22.99 -1.84 12.85
N SER A 58 24.22 -2.32 12.65
CA SER A 58 24.75 -3.45 13.43
C SER A 58 24.76 -3.17 14.94
N LYS A 59 25.03 -1.92 15.36
CA LYS A 59 24.93 -1.53 16.77
C LYS A 59 23.50 -1.52 17.30
N LEU A 60 22.52 -1.12 16.48
CA LEU A 60 21.09 -1.19 16.85
C LEU A 60 20.65 -2.64 17.06
N ILE A 61 21.13 -3.56 16.22
CA ILE A 61 20.92 -5.00 16.39
C ILE A 61 21.59 -5.51 17.67
N GLN A 62 22.87 -5.17 17.91
CA GLN A 62 23.59 -5.54 19.14
C GLN A 62 22.93 -5.02 20.42
N ARG A 63 22.30 -3.83 20.36
CA ARG A 63 21.53 -3.25 21.47
C ARG A 63 20.16 -3.91 21.65
N GLY A 64 19.74 -4.77 20.72
CA GLY A 64 18.41 -5.36 20.72
C GLY A 64 17.30 -4.34 20.49
N ILE A 65 17.54 -3.31 19.68
CA ILE A 65 16.48 -2.41 19.20
C ILE A 65 15.87 -2.99 17.93
N LEU A 66 16.72 -3.52 17.06
CA LEU A 66 16.36 -4.21 15.84
C LEU A 66 16.73 -5.69 15.93
N THR A 67 16.10 -6.51 15.11
CA THR A 67 16.52 -7.88 14.85
C THR A 67 16.70 -8.11 13.36
N THR A 68 17.34 -9.22 13.01
CA THR A 68 17.58 -9.62 11.62
C THR A 68 16.94 -10.97 11.37
N LEU A 69 16.15 -11.08 10.31
CA LEU A 69 15.72 -12.36 9.75
C LEU A 69 16.70 -12.81 8.68
N LYS A 70 17.15 -14.04 8.81
CA LYS A 70 17.89 -14.74 7.77
C LYS A 70 16.94 -15.39 6.79
N PHE A 71 17.48 -15.82 5.66
CA PHE A 71 16.75 -16.46 4.58
C PHE A 71 15.80 -17.58 5.06
N GLU A 72 16.29 -18.43 5.97
CA GLU A 72 15.54 -19.58 6.48
C GLU A 72 14.32 -19.19 7.32
N GLU A 73 14.28 -17.95 7.85
CA GLU A 73 13.20 -17.45 8.70
C GLU A 73 12.15 -16.67 7.90
N LEU A 74 12.48 -16.25 6.66
CA LEU A 74 11.62 -15.39 5.83
C LEU A 74 10.27 -16.02 5.51
N GLU A 75 10.24 -17.33 5.28
CA GLU A 75 9.02 -18.07 4.94
C GLU A 75 7.95 -17.97 6.04
N ALA A 76 8.35 -17.99 7.32
CA ALA A 76 7.44 -17.85 8.47
C ALA A 76 6.76 -16.48 8.54
N TYR A 77 7.30 -15.49 7.83
CA TYR A 77 6.76 -14.14 7.69
C TYR A 77 6.07 -13.94 6.34
N GLY A 78 5.95 -14.97 5.50
CA GLY A 78 5.34 -14.89 4.17
C GLY A 78 6.19 -14.11 3.16
N ILE A 79 7.49 -13.92 3.42
CA ILE A 79 8.39 -13.19 2.53
C ILE A 79 8.98 -14.18 1.52
N GLU A 80 8.67 -13.97 0.24
CA GLU A 80 9.28 -14.71 -0.86
C GLU A 80 10.57 -14.02 -1.30
N GLU A 81 11.68 -14.74 -1.21
CA GLU A 81 13.00 -14.24 -1.58
C GLU A 81 13.80 -15.39 -2.21
N THR A 82 14.58 -15.08 -3.24
CA THR A 82 15.36 -16.07 -4.00
C THR A 82 16.84 -15.98 -3.64
N ASP A 83 17.30 -14.79 -3.22
CA ASP A 83 18.68 -14.59 -2.79
C ASP A 83 18.89 -15.11 -1.36
N ARG A 84 19.55 -16.26 -1.25
CA ARG A 84 19.93 -16.88 0.03
C ARG A 84 20.87 -16.04 0.90
N ARG A 85 21.46 -14.97 0.35
CA ARG A 85 22.33 -14.04 1.09
C ARG A 85 21.56 -12.84 1.64
N SER A 86 20.29 -12.69 1.25
CA SER A 86 19.44 -11.62 1.74
C SER A 86 19.24 -11.73 3.26
N SER A 87 19.05 -10.57 3.86
CA SER A 87 18.60 -10.47 5.23
C SER A 87 17.67 -9.28 5.39
N TYR A 88 16.71 -9.42 6.30
CA TYR A 88 15.68 -8.43 6.55
C TYR A 88 15.80 -7.90 7.97
N ILE A 89 15.51 -6.63 8.14
CA ILE A 89 15.57 -5.92 9.41
C ILE A 89 14.14 -5.58 9.84
N LEU A 90 13.86 -5.79 11.12
CA LEU A 90 12.60 -5.44 11.76
C LEU A 90 12.82 -5.01 13.22
N PRO A 91 11.84 -4.32 13.85
CA PRO A 91 11.92 -3.96 15.26
C PRO A 91 11.95 -5.22 16.13
N LYS A 92 12.69 -5.22 17.24
CA LYS A 92 12.82 -6.42 18.09
C LYS A 92 11.47 -7.00 18.54
N ASP A 93 10.53 -6.14 18.89
CA ASP A 93 9.23 -6.54 19.45
C ASP A 93 8.23 -7.01 18.38
N PHE A 94 8.59 -6.96 17.10
CA PHE A 94 7.71 -7.32 15.98
C PHE A 94 7.19 -8.76 16.09
N SER A 95 8.01 -9.71 16.55
CA SER A 95 7.57 -11.10 16.73
C SER A 95 6.50 -11.24 17.82
N GLY A 96 6.65 -10.49 18.92
CA GLY A 96 5.66 -10.43 19.99
C GLY A 96 4.34 -9.83 19.50
N ILE A 97 4.40 -8.72 18.76
CA ILE A 97 3.20 -8.09 18.19
C ILE A 97 2.57 -9.01 17.13
N LYS A 98 3.37 -9.65 16.26
CA LYS A 98 2.88 -10.62 15.28
C LYS A 98 2.07 -11.72 15.96
N ASN A 99 2.62 -12.34 17.01
CA ASN A 99 1.94 -13.42 17.72
C ASN A 99 0.63 -12.95 18.38
N HIS A 100 0.60 -11.72 18.92
CA HIS A 100 -0.63 -11.12 19.42
C HIS A 100 -1.67 -10.90 18.31
N ILE A 101 -1.24 -10.35 17.17
CA ILE A 101 -2.12 -10.13 16.01
C ILE A 101 -2.64 -11.47 15.46
N ASP A 102 -1.79 -12.49 15.35
CA ASP A 102 -2.19 -13.84 14.95
C ASP A 102 -3.23 -14.44 15.91
N PHE A 103 -3.07 -14.22 17.22
CA PHE A 103 -4.04 -14.69 18.22
C PHE A 103 -5.40 -14.00 18.09
N ILE A 104 -5.45 -12.66 17.95
CA ILE A 104 -6.72 -11.95 17.84
C ILE A 104 -7.44 -12.21 16.51
N PHE A 105 -6.73 -12.68 15.47
CA PHE A 105 -7.34 -13.03 14.18
C PHE A 105 -8.35 -14.16 14.29
N GLU A 106 -8.25 -15.03 15.31
CA GLU A 106 -9.29 -16.01 15.65
C GLU A 106 -10.66 -15.33 15.86
N GLY A 107 -10.68 -14.07 16.31
CA GLY A 107 -11.90 -13.27 16.45
C GLY A 107 -12.58 -12.90 15.13
N LEU A 108 -11.83 -12.90 14.01
CA LEU A 108 -12.41 -12.64 12.68
C LEU A 108 -13.29 -13.80 12.21
N GLU A 109 -12.91 -15.03 12.56
CA GLU A 109 -13.61 -16.26 12.17
C GLU A 109 -14.97 -16.43 12.86
N THR A 110 -15.30 -15.57 13.81
CA THR A 110 -16.62 -15.57 14.47
C THR A 110 -17.67 -14.91 13.58
N ASP A 111 -18.92 -15.38 13.65
CA ASP A 111 -20.07 -14.71 13.00
C ASP A 111 -20.47 -13.37 13.69
N ASN A 112 -19.68 -12.89 14.64
CA ASN A 112 -19.97 -11.70 15.43
C ASN A 112 -19.27 -10.46 14.84
N ILE A 113 -20.03 -9.65 14.11
CA ILE A 113 -19.55 -8.40 13.48
C ILE A 113 -18.87 -7.46 14.50
N ASN A 114 -19.37 -7.37 15.74
CA ASN A 114 -18.75 -6.52 16.76
C ASN A 114 -17.37 -7.06 17.19
N MET A 115 -17.20 -8.38 17.21
CA MET A 115 -15.90 -9.00 17.48
C MET A 115 -14.94 -8.72 16.33
N GLN A 116 -15.39 -8.89 15.08
CA GLN A 116 -14.59 -8.59 13.89
C GLN A 116 -14.13 -7.13 13.86
N LYS A 117 -15.03 -6.18 14.16
CA LYS A 117 -14.68 -4.75 14.28
C LYS A 117 -13.64 -4.49 15.37
N ARG A 118 -13.77 -5.12 16.55
CA ARG A 118 -12.77 -5.03 17.62
C ARG A 118 -11.39 -5.55 17.21
N VAL A 119 -11.33 -6.63 16.43
CA VAL A 119 -10.05 -7.12 15.88
C VAL A 119 -9.41 -6.06 14.99
N LEU A 120 -10.18 -5.41 14.12
CA LEU A 120 -9.65 -4.33 13.27
C LEU A 120 -9.22 -3.10 14.06
N ASP A 121 -9.92 -2.74 15.13
CA ASP A 121 -9.52 -1.66 16.05
C ASP A 121 -8.16 -1.96 16.69
N GLU A 122 -7.97 -3.20 17.15
CA GLU A 122 -6.71 -3.66 17.73
C GLU A 122 -5.58 -3.65 16.69
N ILE A 123 -5.82 -4.12 15.46
CA ILE A 123 -4.83 -3.99 14.36
C ILE A 123 -4.47 -2.51 14.14
N ASN A 124 -5.45 -1.61 14.17
CA ASN A 124 -5.23 -0.19 13.98
C ASN A 124 -4.47 0.47 15.13
N LEU A 125 -4.58 -0.04 16.36
CA LEU A 125 -3.79 0.41 17.52
C LEU A 125 -2.28 0.22 17.26
N TYR A 126 -1.90 -0.87 16.60
CA TYR A 126 -0.49 -1.19 16.29
C TYR A 126 0.01 -0.66 14.94
N LYS A 127 -0.79 0.08 14.18
CA LYS A 127 -0.50 0.43 12.77
C LYS A 127 0.85 1.12 12.50
N THR A 128 1.39 1.85 13.47
CA THR A 128 2.67 2.57 13.37
C THR A 128 3.87 1.75 13.88
N LYS A 129 3.61 0.67 14.62
CA LYS A 129 4.63 -0.19 15.23
C LYS A 129 4.74 -1.55 14.56
N TYR A 130 3.73 -1.92 13.78
CA TYR A 130 3.59 -3.22 13.17
C TYR A 130 2.99 -3.09 11.78
N SER A 131 3.43 -3.98 10.92
CA SER A 131 2.90 -4.16 9.58
C SER A 131 2.48 -5.61 9.43
N LEU A 132 1.25 -5.82 8.98
CA LEU A 132 0.74 -7.15 8.71
C LEU A 132 1.65 -7.86 7.70
N THR A 133 1.90 -9.13 7.94
CA THR A 133 2.59 -10.03 7.00
C THR A 133 1.70 -10.37 5.81
N PRO A 134 2.26 -10.78 4.66
CA PRO A 134 1.49 -11.26 3.51
C PRO A 134 0.42 -12.30 3.87
N ASN A 135 0.74 -13.27 4.73
CA ASN A 135 -0.22 -14.27 5.19
C ASN A 135 -1.37 -13.67 6.01
N GLN A 136 -1.11 -12.67 6.85
CA GLN A 136 -2.17 -12.00 7.60
C GLN A 136 -3.06 -11.13 6.70
N LEU A 137 -2.50 -10.55 5.63
CA LEU A 137 -3.31 -9.88 4.62
C LEU A 137 -4.25 -10.88 3.94
N ASP A 138 -3.77 -12.08 3.57
CA ASP A 138 -4.60 -13.14 3.01
C ASP A 138 -5.77 -13.53 3.93
N VAL A 139 -5.54 -13.60 5.24
CA VAL A 139 -6.61 -13.86 6.21
C VAL A 139 -7.65 -12.74 6.18
N LEU A 140 -7.24 -11.46 6.22
CA LEU A 140 -8.17 -10.34 6.14
C LEU A 140 -8.99 -10.33 4.85
N ILE A 141 -8.35 -10.69 3.74
CA ILE A 141 -8.97 -10.78 2.41
C ILE A 141 -10.12 -11.80 2.42
N GLN A 142 -10.08 -12.82 3.28
CA GLN A 142 -11.20 -13.77 3.39
C GLN A 142 -12.52 -13.12 3.82
N PHE A 143 -12.45 -12.02 4.57
CA PHE A 143 -13.61 -11.34 5.16
C PHE A 143 -14.12 -10.15 4.34
N LEU A 144 -13.55 -9.92 3.15
CA LEU A 144 -13.97 -8.84 2.24
C LEU A 144 -15.41 -9.00 1.71
N ASN A 145 -15.98 -10.20 1.76
CA ASN A 145 -17.36 -10.51 1.37
C ASN A 145 -18.37 -10.37 2.53
N SER A 146 -18.00 -9.60 3.57
CA SER A 146 -18.91 -9.29 4.66
C SER A 146 -20.14 -8.53 4.15
N LYS A 147 -21.31 -8.82 4.74
CA LYS A 147 -22.54 -8.06 4.50
C LYS A 147 -22.57 -6.70 5.23
N ASP A 148 -21.59 -6.44 6.10
CA ASP A 148 -21.44 -5.18 6.82
C ASP A 148 -20.47 -4.27 6.05
N ASP A 149 -21.02 -3.25 5.40
CA ASP A 149 -20.26 -2.29 4.57
C ASP A 149 -19.15 -1.58 5.37
N GLU A 150 -19.40 -1.25 6.63
CA GLU A 150 -18.42 -0.59 7.49
C GLU A 150 -17.20 -1.49 7.73
N LEU A 151 -17.44 -2.78 8.01
CA LEU A 151 -16.39 -3.79 8.14
C LEU A 151 -15.60 -3.93 6.84
N THR A 152 -16.29 -4.02 5.69
CA THR A 152 -15.65 -4.10 4.37
C THR A 152 -14.77 -2.89 4.09
N VAL A 153 -15.24 -1.66 4.34
CA VAL A 153 -14.43 -0.43 4.26
C VAL A 153 -13.19 -0.52 5.15
N ASN A 154 -13.35 -0.97 6.39
CA ASN A 154 -12.26 -1.03 7.35
C ASN A 154 -11.18 -2.03 6.92
N ILE A 155 -11.58 -3.19 6.39
CA ILE A 155 -10.66 -4.18 5.82
C ILE A 155 -9.94 -3.61 4.62
N LEU A 156 -10.66 -3.05 3.64
CA LEU A 156 -10.08 -2.43 2.44
C LEU A 156 -9.06 -1.34 2.79
N ARG A 157 -9.37 -0.51 3.79
CA ARG A 157 -8.46 0.55 4.29
C ARG A 157 -7.20 -0.02 4.92
N VAL A 158 -7.30 -1.12 5.67
CA VAL A 158 -6.14 -1.81 6.22
C VAL A 158 -5.28 -2.38 5.10
N ILE A 159 -5.88 -3.05 4.12
CA ILE A 159 -5.17 -3.62 2.96
C ILE A 159 -4.49 -2.51 2.15
N TYR A 160 -5.22 -1.45 1.80
CA TYR A 160 -4.70 -0.27 1.09
C TYR A 160 -3.46 0.30 1.78
N ARG A 161 -3.50 0.51 3.10
CA ARG A 161 -2.35 1.02 3.85
C ARG A 161 -1.13 0.12 3.73
N HIS A 162 -1.32 -1.20 3.77
CA HIS A 162 -0.20 -2.14 3.71
C HIS A 162 0.35 -2.27 2.28
N LEU A 163 -0.53 -2.35 1.29
CA LEU A 163 -0.14 -2.49 -0.10
C LEU A 163 0.54 -1.22 -0.62
N ILE A 164 -0.14 -0.08 -0.47
CA ILE A 164 0.28 1.20 -1.04
C ILE A 164 1.39 1.84 -0.20
N ASN A 165 1.15 2.06 1.10
CA ASN A 165 2.07 2.87 1.90
C ASN A 165 3.28 2.06 2.37
N LYS A 166 3.06 0.76 2.65
CA LYS A 166 4.09 -0.14 3.22
C LYS A 166 4.72 -1.07 2.19
N ASN A 167 4.17 -1.16 0.98
CA ASN A 167 4.65 -2.05 -0.09
C ASN A 167 4.68 -3.52 0.35
N ILE A 168 3.65 -3.97 1.07
CA ILE A 168 3.46 -5.36 1.48
C ILE A 168 2.26 -5.91 0.74
N LYS A 169 2.53 -6.89 -0.14
CA LYS A 169 1.51 -7.58 -0.92
C LYS A 169 0.91 -8.76 -0.15
N PRO A 170 -0.38 -9.10 -0.38
CA PRO A 170 -0.90 -10.41 0.00
C PRO A 170 -0.10 -11.51 -0.69
N LYS A 171 -0.04 -12.69 -0.08
CA LYS A 171 0.67 -13.83 -0.69
C LYS A 171 -0.15 -14.41 -1.83
N ASN A 172 -1.48 -14.47 -1.69
CA ASN A 172 -2.38 -14.92 -2.76
C ASN A 172 -2.95 -13.75 -3.58
N GLU A 173 -2.12 -13.12 -4.41
CA GLU A 173 -2.51 -11.98 -5.25
C GLU A 173 -3.69 -12.31 -6.17
N LYS A 174 -3.71 -13.51 -6.77
CA LYS A 174 -4.79 -13.92 -7.67
C LYS A 174 -6.15 -13.94 -6.98
N GLU A 175 -6.23 -14.56 -5.82
CA GLU A 175 -7.48 -14.62 -5.06
C GLU A 175 -7.93 -13.24 -4.60
N PHE A 176 -6.98 -12.39 -4.20
CA PHE A 176 -7.27 -11.02 -3.83
C PHE A 176 -7.93 -10.25 -4.98
N LEU A 177 -7.33 -10.29 -6.17
CA LEU A 177 -7.86 -9.64 -7.37
C LEU A 177 -9.24 -10.21 -7.74
N ASP A 178 -9.42 -11.53 -7.69
CA ASP A 178 -10.72 -12.15 -7.97
C ASP A 178 -11.81 -11.68 -6.99
N LYS A 179 -11.49 -11.49 -5.72
CA LYS A 179 -12.43 -10.92 -4.73
C LYS A 179 -12.72 -9.44 -4.99
N LEU A 180 -11.70 -8.64 -5.30
CA LEU A 180 -11.90 -7.23 -5.64
C LEU A 180 -12.79 -7.05 -6.86
N ARG A 181 -12.58 -7.84 -7.92
CA ARG A 181 -13.43 -7.81 -9.14
C ARG A 181 -14.88 -8.19 -8.82
N ARG A 182 -15.12 -9.14 -7.91
CA ARG A 182 -16.48 -9.49 -7.46
C ARG A 182 -17.11 -8.35 -6.67
N LEU A 183 -16.39 -7.78 -5.72
CA LEU A 183 -16.87 -6.61 -4.97
C LEU A 183 -17.18 -5.43 -5.88
N LEU A 184 -16.36 -5.15 -6.90
CA LEU A 184 -16.64 -4.09 -7.86
C LEU A 184 -17.97 -4.29 -8.61
N LYS A 185 -18.40 -5.55 -8.80
CA LYS A 185 -19.72 -5.89 -9.38
C LYS A 185 -20.86 -5.75 -8.38
N GLU A 186 -20.60 -5.97 -7.09
CA GLU A 186 -21.57 -5.82 -6.01
C GLU A 186 -21.81 -4.35 -5.63
N TYR A 187 -20.80 -3.49 -5.84
CA TYR A 187 -20.87 -2.04 -5.64
C TYR A 187 -20.73 -1.28 -6.97
N PRO A 188 -21.65 -1.46 -7.95
CA PRO A 188 -21.52 -0.89 -9.29
C PRO A 188 -21.83 0.61 -9.34
N HIS A 189 -22.52 1.14 -8.33
CA HIS A 189 -22.89 2.55 -8.23
C HIS A 189 -22.16 3.20 -7.04
N PRO A 190 -21.90 4.51 -7.09
CA PRO A 190 -21.48 5.23 -5.89
C PRO A 190 -22.55 5.02 -4.81
N VAL A 191 -22.16 4.36 -3.72
CA VAL A 191 -23.02 4.22 -2.54
C VAL A 191 -23.34 5.63 -2.02
N GLU A 192 -24.52 5.82 -1.42
CA GLU A 192 -24.97 7.10 -0.85
C GLU A 192 -23.83 7.84 -0.13
N LYS A 193 -23.81 9.18 -0.28
CA LYS A 193 -22.77 10.10 0.20
C LYS A 193 -21.93 9.54 1.36
N GLY A 194 -20.72 9.08 1.05
CA GLY A 194 -19.65 8.92 2.04
C GLY A 194 -19.04 7.53 2.20
N SER A 195 -19.49 6.49 1.48
CA SER A 195 -18.81 5.18 1.55
C SER A 195 -17.68 5.06 0.51
N PRO A 196 -16.40 4.92 0.93
CA PRO A 196 -15.25 4.86 0.04
C PRO A 196 -14.94 3.42 -0.47
N ILE A 197 -15.87 2.45 -0.33
CA ILE A 197 -15.64 1.04 -0.72
C ILE A 197 -15.17 0.97 -2.16
N ARG A 198 -15.96 1.55 -3.06
CA ARG A 198 -15.71 1.53 -4.50
C ARG A 198 -14.37 2.17 -4.86
N SER A 199 -14.07 3.33 -4.27
CA SER A 199 -12.79 4.03 -4.48
C SER A 199 -11.61 3.15 -4.08
N TYR A 200 -11.65 2.52 -2.90
CA TYR A 200 -10.59 1.60 -2.49
C TYR A 200 -10.45 0.41 -3.43
N ILE A 201 -11.55 -0.18 -3.91
CA ILE A 201 -11.50 -1.30 -4.86
C ILE A 201 -10.84 -0.86 -6.17
N ILE A 202 -11.27 0.27 -6.74
CA ILE A 202 -10.72 0.80 -8.00
C ILE A 202 -9.24 1.15 -7.84
N TRP A 203 -8.84 1.76 -6.73
CA TRP A 203 -7.45 2.10 -6.48
C TRP A 203 -6.55 0.87 -6.31
N LEU A 204 -7.04 -0.16 -5.60
CA LEU A 204 -6.32 -1.42 -5.40
C LEU A 204 -6.19 -2.19 -6.72
N LEU A 205 -7.26 -2.27 -7.52
CA LEU A 205 -7.23 -2.88 -8.85
C LEU A 205 -6.32 -2.09 -9.81
N GLY A 206 -6.39 -0.75 -9.77
CA GLY A 206 -5.53 0.13 -10.55
C GLY A 206 -4.05 -0.06 -10.23
N PHE A 207 -3.69 -0.20 -8.95
CA PHE A 207 -2.32 -0.52 -8.52
C PHE A 207 -1.77 -1.80 -9.17
N TYR A 208 -2.64 -2.78 -9.42
CA TYR A 208 -2.30 -4.02 -10.12
C TYR A 208 -2.44 -3.96 -11.64
N ASN A 209 -2.81 -2.80 -12.21
CA ASN A 209 -3.15 -2.61 -13.63
C ASN A 209 -4.24 -3.60 -14.09
N ASP A 210 -5.28 -3.77 -13.28
CA ASP A 210 -6.39 -4.68 -13.59
C ASP A 210 -7.44 -4.00 -14.48
N GLU A 211 -7.70 -4.59 -15.65
CA GLU A 211 -8.62 -4.06 -16.68
C GLU A 211 -10.05 -3.83 -16.21
N ALA A 212 -10.48 -4.49 -15.13
CA ALA A 212 -11.81 -4.27 -14.56
C ALA A 212 -12.07 -2.80 -14.18
N VAL A 213 -11.03 -1.99 -13.97
CA VAL A 213 -11.13 -0.54 -13.76
C VAL A 213 -11.57 0.18 -15.03
N ILE A 214 -11.02 -0.19 -16.20
CA ILE A 214 -11.37 0.42 -17.49
C ILE A 214 -12.79 0.03 -17.90
N ASP A 215 -13.12 -1.26 -17.78
CA ASP A 215 -14.47 -1.77 -18.02
C ASP A 215 -15.50 -0.97 -17.21
N ARG A 216 -15.22 -0.77 -15.92
CA ARG A 216 -16.11 -0.02 -15.03
C ARG A 216 -16.18 1.47 -15.37
N LEU A 217 -15.07 2.10 -15.76
CA LEU A 217 -15.06 3.50 -16.20
C LEU A 217 -15.93 3.69 -17.45
N ILE A 218 -15.84 2.78 -18.41
CA ILE A 218 -16.65 2.81 -19.63
C ILE A 218 -18.13 2.67 -19.28
N GLU A 219 -18.49 1.68 -18.44
CA GLU A 219 -19.86 1.49 -17.96
C GLU A 219 -20.39 2.75 -17.26
N ASP A 220 -19.66 3.31 -16.30
CA ASP A 220 -20.08 4.52 -15.59
C ASP A 220 -20.30 5.72 -16.52
N ALA A 221 -19.40 5.93 -17.49
CA ALA A 221 -19.49 7.06 -18.41
C ALA A 221 -20.74 6.97 -19.29
N LYS A 222 -21.16 5.73 -19.61
CA LYS A 222 -22.35 5.42 -20.40
C LYS A 222 -23.62 5.35 -19.58
N ASP A 223 -23.58 4.93 -18.33
CA ASP A 223 -24.78 4.67 -17.53
C ASP A 223 -25.14 5.80 -16.57
N LEU A 224 -24.14 6.50 -16.02
CA LEU A 224 -24.39 7.60 -15.08
C LEU A 224 -24.84 8.87 -15.83
N ASP A 225 -25.82 9.56 -15.24
CA ASP A 225 -26.22 10.90 -15.70
C ASP A 225 -25.05 11.88 -15.58
N LEU A 226 -24.27 11.77 -14.49
CA LEU A 226 -23.12 12.63 -14.20
C LEU A 226 -21.94 11.81 -13.64
N LEU A 227 -20.91 11.64 -14.46
CA LEU A 227 -19.67 10.95 -14.09
C LEU A 227 -18.89 11.65 -12.96
N ILE A 228 -19.19 12.92 -12.67
CA ILE A 228 -18.49 13.69 -11.62
C ILE A 228 -18.58 13.02 -10.25
N SER A 229 -19.65 12.26 -10.01
CA SER A 229 -19.89 11.53 -8.76
C SER A 229 -18.84 10.47 -8.44
N VAL A 230 -18.11 9.98 -9.44
CA VAL A 230 -17.10 8.92 -9.35
C VAL A 230 -15.74 9.35 -9.93
N PHE A 231 -15.59 10.63 -10.27
CA PHE A 231 -14.39 11.14 -10.94
C PHE A 231 -13.10 10.91 -10.14
N ASP A 232 -13.17 10.99 -8.81
CA ASP A 232 -12.01 10.77 -7.94
C ASP A 232 -11.59 9.30 -7.85
N ASP A 233 -12.48 8.36 -8.18
CA ASP A 233 -12.13 6.94 -8.23
C ASP A 233 -11.09 6.67 -9.33
N TYR A 234 -11.27 7.30 -10.49
CA TYR A 234 -10.45 7.05 -11.69
C TYR A 234 -9.29 8.02 -11.87
N SER A 235 -9.34 9.18 -11.22
CA SER A 235 -8.36 10.24 -11.41
C SER A 235 -7.20 10.24 -10.41
N TYR A 236 -7.07 9.14 -9.67
CA TYR A 236 -6.01 8.90 -8.70
C TYR A 236 -4.72 8.40 -9.36
N GLU A 237 -3.60 8.41 -8.63
CA GLU A 237 -2.29 8.06 -9.20
C GLU A 237 -2.16 6.57 -9.55
N PHE A 238 -2.84 5.68 -8.82
CA PHE A 238 -2.73 4.23 -9.04
C PHE A 238 -3.44 3.74 -10.29
N THR A 239 -4.42 4.47 -10.80
CA THR A 239 -5.10 4.14 -12.06
C THR A 239 -4.41 4.76 -13.27
N ALA A 240 -3.47 5.69 -13.06
CA ALA A 240 -2.92 6.54 -14.11
C ALA A 240 -2.23 5.76 -15.23
N LYS A 241 -1.44 4.73 -14.88
CA LYS A 241 -0.77 3.89 -15.87
C LYS A 241 -1.79 3.17 -16.75
N LEU A 242 -2.76 2.49 -16.12
CA LEU A 242 -3.79 1.75 -16.83
C LEU A 242 -4.62 2.65 -17.75
N ILE A 243 -5.01 3.84 -17.27
CA ILE A 243 -5.74 4.83 -18.09
C ILE A 243 -4.93 5.25 -19.33
N GLU A 244 -3.61 5.45 -19.18
CA GLU A 244 -2.74 5.81 -20.30
C GLU A 244 -2.52 4.65 -21.28
N ASP A 245 -2.40 3.43 -20.77
CA ASP A 245 -2.31 2.21 -21.59
C ASP A 245 -3.58 2.04 -22.46
N HIS A 246 -4.74 2.55 -22.00
CA HIS A 246 -6.04 2.53 -22.71
C HIS A 246 -6.41 3.85 -23.40
N ARG A 247 -5.45 4.76 -23.62
CA ARG A 247 -5.70 6.11 -24.18
C ARG A 247 -6.51 6.15 -25.47
N THR A 248 -6.34 5.18 -26.37
CA THR A 248 -7.04 5.16 -27.67
C THR A 248 -8.48 4.73 -27.50
N GLU A 249 -8.74 3.73 -26.66
CA GLU A 249 -10.08 3.27 -26.33
C GLU A 249 -10.88 4.38 -25.63
N LEU A 250 -10.29 5.03 -24.63
CA LEU A 250 -10.94 6.12 -23.90
C LEU A 250 -11.16 7.36 -24.78
N PHE A 251 -10.28 7.64 -25.75
CA PHE A 251 -10.55 8.67 -26.76
C PHE A 251 -11.71 8.27 -27.69
N GLY A 252 -11.85 6.98 -28.02
CA GLY A 252 -13.02 6.45 -28.72
C GLY A 252 -14.30 6.71 -27.93
N LEU A 253 -14.29 6.37 -26.64
CA LEU A 253 -15.40 6.61 -25.72
C LEU A 253 -15.81 8.09 -25.65
N GLU A 254 -14.86 9.02 -25.62
CA GLU A 254 -15.15 10.47 -25.64
C GLU A 254 -16.00 10.86 -26.86
N ASN A 255 -15.65 10.35 -28.04
CA ASN A 255 -16.36 10.62 -29.29
C ASN A 255 -17.76 9.97 -29.31
N GLU A 256 -17.88 8.75 -28.78
CA GLU A 256 -19.17 8.06 -28.61
C GLU A 256 -20.10 8.89 -27.73
N LEU A 257 -19.63 9.34 -26.57
CA LEU A 257 -20.41 10.15 -25.63
C LEU A 257 -20.83 11.49 -26.23
N ILE A 258 -19.99 12.11 -27.08
CA ILE A 258 -20.38 13.34 -27.81
C ILE A 258 -21.52 13.05 -28.79
N ALA A 259 -21.44 11.95 -29.55
CA ALA A 259 -22.49 11.57 -30.50
C ALA A 259 -23.82 11.27 -29.80
N GLU A 260 -23.77 10.75 -28.57
CA GLU A 260 -24.93 10.50 -27.70
C GLU A 260 -25.45 11.75 -26.97
N GLY A 261 -24.79 12.90 -27.12
CA GLY A 261 -25.15 14.15 -26.44
C GLY A 261 -24.70 14.24 -24.98
N LYS A 262 -23.89 13.29 -24.49
CA LYS A 262 -23.33 13.24 -23.13
C LYS A 262 -22.04 14.06 -23.01
N LEU A 263 -22.12 15.34 -23.38
CA LEU A 263 -20.96 16.24 -23.46
C LEU A 263 -20.21 16.38 -22.13
N GLN A 264 -20.93 16.39 -21.00
CA GLN A 264 -20.31 16.52 -19.68
C GLN A 264 -19.47 15.28 -19.31
N ASN A 265 -20.00 14.07 -19.53
CA ASN A 265 -19.27 12.83 -19.27
C ASN A 265 -18.06 12.71 -20.20
N SER A 266 -18.20 13.07 -21.49
CA SER A 266 -17.06 13.13 -22.43
C SER A 266 -15.94 14.05 -21.92
N GLY A 267 -16.29 15.26 -21.47
CA GLY A 267 -15.33 16.19 -20.87
C GLY A 267 -14.64 15.65 -19.61
N LEU A 268 -15.36 14.88 -18.79
CA LEU A 268 -14.79 14.25 -17.60
C LEU A 268 -13.84 13.10 -17.94
N ILE A 269 -14.12 12.30 -18.98
CA ILE A 269 -13.17 11.29 -19.48
C ILE A 269 -11.87 11.95 -19.95
N ALA A 270 -11.98 13.05 -20.72
CA ALA A 270 -10.81 13.80 -21.16
C ALA A 270 -9.99 14.33 -19.97
N GLU A 271 -10.64 14.86 -18.92
CA GLU A 271 -9.95 15.32 -17.70
C GLU A 271 -9.34 14.17 -16.88
N ILE A 272 -9.97 12.97 -16.82
CA ILE A 272 -9.39 11.77 -16.19
C ILE A 272 -8.08 11.40 -16.90
N ARG A 273 -8.09 11.32 -18.23
CA ARG A 273 -6.88 11.00 -19.03
C ARG A 273 -5.78 12.05 -18.85
N LYS A 274 -6.15 13.32 -18.84
CA LYS A 274 -5.20 14.42 -18.59
C LYS A 274 -4.56 14.32 -17.21
N LYS A 275 -5.35 14.04 -16.16
CA LYS A 275 -4.83 13.80 -14.81
C LYS A 275 -3.92 12.57 -14.77
N ALA A 276 -4.24 11.50 -15.48
CA ALA A 276 -3.38 10.32 -15.57
C ALA A 276 -2.00 10.67 -16.14
N LEU A 277 -1.94 11.45 -17.23
CA LEU A 277 -0.67 11.97 -17.77
C LEU A 277 0.11 12.79 -16.73
N THR A 278 -0.55 13.74 -16.06
CA THR A 278 0.08 14.55 -15.01
C THR A 278 0.61 13.70 -13.85
N ASN A 279 -0.14 12.69 -13.42
CA ASN A 279 0.29 11.80 -12.35
C ASN A 279 1.54 11.02 -12.77
N LEU A 280 1.56 10.46 -13.99
CA LEU A 280 2.73 9.74 -14.53
C LEU A 280 3.96 10.63 -14.71
N GLU A 281 3.80 11.92 -15.01
CA GLU A 281 4.90 12.89 -15.07
C GLU A 281 5.49 13.14 -13.68
N LYS A 282 4.65 13.37 -12.66
CA LYS A 282 5.10 13.54 -11.27
C LYS A 282 5.90 12.33 -10.78
N THR A 283 5.42 11.11 -11.08
CA THR A 283 6.09 9.87 -10.67
C THR A 283 7.45 9.64 -11.35
N LYS A 284 7.74 10.37 -12.44
CA LYS A 284 9.07 10.37 -13.09
C LYS A 284 10.02 11.38 -12.46
N GLU A 285 9.49 12.52 -11.99
CA GLU A 285 10.26 13.60 -11.38
C GLU A 285 10.66 13.31 -9.93
N ASP A 286 9.80 12.63 -9.17
CA ASP A 286 10.02 12.28 -7.77
C ASP A 286 10.84 10.99 -7.57
N GLY A 287 11.14 10.25 -8.64
CA GLY A 287 11.82 8.95 -8.58
C GLY A 287 11.03 7.85 -7.85
N SER A 288 9.74 8.06 -7.58
CA SER A 288 8.90 7.16 -6.77
C SER A 288 8.44 5.90 -7.51
N TRP A 289 8.76 5.75 -8.79
CA TRP A 289 8.76 4.46 -9.52
C TRP A 289 9.88 3.53 -9.02
N SER A 290 9.76 3.07 -7.76
CA SER A 290 10.49 1.91 -7.24
C SER A 290 9.66 0.61 -7.35
N TYR A 291 8.75 0.54 -8.33
CA TYR A 291 8.02 -0.69 -8.61
C TYR A 291 7.82 -0.91 -10.11
N ARG A 292 8.81 -1.53 -10.78
CA ARG A 292 8.56 -2.27 -12.01
C ARG A 292 7.99 -3.64 -11.60
N PRO A 293 6.73 -3.98 -11.90
CA PRO A 293 6.40 -5.39 -12.06
C PRO A 293 7.19 -5.87 -13.28
N GLU A 294 8.08 -6.83 -13.05
CA GLU A 294 8.53 -7.73 -14.12
C GLU A 294 7.34 -8.53 -14.67
#